data_AF-A0A505HX70-F1
#
_entry.id   AF-A0A505HX70-F1
#
_cell.length_a   1.000
_cell.length_b   1.000
_cell.length_c   1.000
_cell.angle_alpha   90.00
_cell.angle_beta   90.00
_cell.angle_gamma   90.00
#
_symmetry.space_group_name_H-M   'P 1'
#
loop_
_entity.id
_entity.type
_entity.pdbx_description
1 polymer ?
#
loop_
_entity_poly.entity_id
_entity_poly.type
_entity_poly.pdbx_seq_one_letter_code
_entity_poly.pdbx_strand_id
1 'polypeptide(L)'
;MTVDDDPLQIWRPYLQQLPAHHDPSSVNLADLENHLLNGVPRVLTRRNEIHVRLTDVYDDHRATKLHRDLESLQGFFTTESAIPDGLNIRILSIYSSASILPLKITPLFMALLLERYAVHPSFIQVLLSFGRNVHISEAGNSLLCVDERENDACES
;
A
#
# COMPACT_ATOMS: atom_id res chain seq x y z
N MET A 1 -17.78 -21.20 -6.67
CA MET A 1 -18.37 -20.26 -5.69
C MET A 1 -18.01 -18.86 -6.13
N THR A 2 -18.98 -18.09 -6.60
CA THR A 2 -18.83 -16.64 -6.79
C THR A 2 -19.05 -16.02 -5.42
N VAL A 3 -17.97 -15.84 -4.67
CA VAL A 3 -18.02 -14.99 -3.48
C VAL A 3 -18.23 -13.58 -4.02
N ASP A 4 -19.34 -12.96 -3.66
CA ASP A 4 -19.52 -11.52 -3.83
C ASP A 4 -18.31 -10.84 -3.20
N ASP A 5 -17.39 -10.35 -4.04
CA ASP A 5 -16.20 -9.58 -3.66
C ASP A 5 -16.67 -8.20 -3.17
N ASP A 6 -17.43 -8.13 -2.08
CA ASP A 6 -17.68 -6.85 -1.41
C ASP A 6 -16.32 -6.33 -0.93
N PRO A 7 -15.80 -5.23 -1.54
CA PRO A 7 -14.48 -4.71 -1.19
C PRO A 7 -14.39 -4.39 0.29
N LEU A 8 -15.49 -4.01 0.93
CA LEU A 8 -15.49 -3.72 2.36
C LEU A 8 -15.26 -4.97 3.20
N GLN A 9 -15.78 -6.13 2.82
CA GLN A 9 -15.52 -7.37 3.58
C GLN A 9 -14.05 -7.77 3.52
N ILE A 10 -13.39 -7.46 2.40
CA ILE A 10 -11.96 -7.72 2.21
C ILE A 10 -11.11 -6.77 3.06
N TRP A 11 -11.41 -5.47 3.02
CA TRP A 11 -10.53 -4.45 3.60
C TRP A 11 -10.85 -4.12 5.07
N ARG A 12 -12.10 -4.27 5.52
CA ARG A 12 -12.51 -3.91 6.89
C ARG A 12 -11.65 -4.55 7.99
N PRO A 13 -11.32 -5.85 7.95
CA PRO A 13 -10.48 -6.45 9.00
C PRO A 13 -9.13 -5.74 9.14
N TYR A 14 -8.51 -5.39 8.03
CA TYR A 14 -7.25 -4.65 7.99
C TYR A 14 -7.41 -3.18 8.42
N LEU A 15 -8.48 -2.50 7.97
CA LEU A 15 -8.73 -1.11 8.33
C LEU A 15 -9.09 -0.94 9.82
N GLN A 16 -9.74 -1.93 10.42
CA GLN A 16 -10.10 -1.91 11.85
C GLN A 16 -8.91 -2.14 12.79
N GLN A 17 -7.72 -2.45 12.28
CA GLN A 17 -6.48 -2.54 13.09
C GLN A 17 -5.86 -1.16 13.39
N LEU A 18 -6.43 -0.08 12.84
CA LEU A 18 -6.02 1.32 13.06
C LEU A 18 -6.06 1.87 14.52
N PRO A 19 -6.90 1.41 15.47
CA PRO A 19 -7.13 2.20 16.70
C PRO A 19 -6.02 2.18 17.78
N ALA A 20 -4.93 1.42 17.64
CA ALA A 20 -4.05 1.19 18.77
C ALA A 20 -2.97 2.26 19.01
N HIS A 21 -2.52 3.00 17.98
CA HIS A 21 -1.27 3.77 18.08
C HIS A 21 -1.24 5.16 17.41
N HIS A 22 -2.35 5.69 16.88
CA HIS A 22 -2.36 6.99 16.20
C HIS A 22 -3.56 7.88 16.55
N ASP A 23 -3.37 9.19 16.35
CA ASP A 23 -4.42 10.19 16.48
C ASP A 23 -5.50 9.96 15.40
N PRO A 24 -6.74 9.62 15.79
CA PRO A 24 -7.85 9.37 14.87
C PRO A 24 -8.20 10.56 13.96
N SER A 25 -7.63 11.75 14.22
CA SER A 25 -7.77 12.94 13.38
C SER A 25 -7.04 12.86 12.02
N SER A 26 -6.08 11.95 11.85
CA SER A 26 -5.17 11.93 10.69
C SER A 26 -5.63 11.09 9.49
N VAL A 27 -6.57 10.14 9.70
CA VAL A 27 -7.06 9.25 8.63
C VAL A 27 -8.59 9.16 8.69
N ASN A 28 -9.25 9.77 7.71
CA ASN A 28 -10.70 9.60 7.55
C ASN A 28 -11.01 8.21 6.97
N LEU A 29 -11.31 7.28 7.87
CA LEU A 29 -11.73 5.91 7.56
C LEU A 29 -12.91 5.85 6.59
N ALA A 30 -13.91 6.72 6.76
CA ALA A 30 -15.09 6.75 5.91
C ALA A 30 -14.73 7.19 4.47
N ASP A 31 -13.81 8.14 4.32
CA ASP A 31 -13.30 8.54 3.00
C ASP A 31 -12.48 7.41 2.37
N LEU A 32 -11.70 6.67 3.15
CA LEU A 32 -10.91 5.53 2.66
C LEU A 32 -11.81 4.38 2.19
N GLU A 33 -12.82 4.02 2.98
CA GLU A 33 -13.84 3.03 2.61
C GLU A 33 -14.59 3.46 1.34
N ASN A 34 -15.01 4.73 1.27
CA ASN A 34 -15.64 5.30 0.08
C ASN A 34 -14.71 5.23 -1.14
N HIS A 35 -13.40 5.44 -0.99
CA HIS A 35 -12.46 5.31 -2.08
C HIS A 35 -12.23 3.86 -2.52
N LEU A 36 -12.29 2.89 -1.61
CA LEU A 36 -12.23 1.47 -1.94
C LEU A 36 -13.50 0.99 -2.66
N LEU A 37 -14.65 1.57 -2.32
CA LEU A 37 -15.96 1.30 -2.95
C LEU A 37 -16.10 1.98 -4.31
N ASN A 38 -15.76 3.27 -4.39
CA ASN A 38 -16.14 4.15 -5.50
C ASN A 38 -14.94 4.59 -6.37
N GLY A 39 -13.71 4.43 -5.90
CA GLY A 39 -12.50 4.96 -6.55
C GLY A 39 -11.84 3.97 -7.50
N VAL A 40 -11.74 4.32 -8.78
CA VAL A 40 -10.77 3.73 -9.71
C VAL A 40 -9.48 4.53 -9.56
N PRO A 41 -8.38 3.89 -9.15
CA PRO A 41 -7.53 3.19 -10.11
C PRO A 41 -7.44 1.70 -9.84
N ARG A 42 -7.50 0.91 -10.92
CA ARG A 42 -7.32 -0.56 -10.93
C ARG A 42 -5.84 -0.89 -10.69
N VAL A 43 -5.26 -0.41 -9.60
CA VAL A 43 -3.87 -0.71 -9.24
C VAL A 43 -3.72 -2.20 -8.98
N LEU A 44 -4.78 -2.84 -8.49
CA LEU A 44 -4.85 -4.28 -8.27
C LEU A 44 -5.75 -4.93 -9.32
N THR A 45 -5.38 -6.12 -9.78
CA THR A 45 -6.21 -6.89 -10.70
C THR A 45 -7.39 -7.52 -9.96
N ARG A 46 -8.57 -7.54 -10.58
CA ARG A 46 -9.71 -8.35 -10.12
C ARG A 46 -9.74 -9.74 -10.77
N ARG A 47 -8.79 -10.01 -11.65
CA ARG A 47 -8.63 -11.33 -12.28
C ARG A 47 -7.80 -12.21 -11.37
N ASN A 48 -7.96 -13.52 -11.49
CA ASN A 48 -7.11 -14.52 -10.82
C ASN A 48 -5.72 -14.61 -11.48
N GLU A 49 -5.07 -13.46 -11.68
CA GLU A 49 -3.73 -13.33 -12.25
C GLU A 49 -2.80 -12.90 -11.12
N ILE A 50 -1.88 -13.77 -10.71
CA ILE A 50 -0.95 -13.53 -9.60
C ILE A 50 0.47 -13.49 -10.15
N HIS A 51 1.23 -12.43 -9.88
CA HIS A 51 2.69 -12.39 -10.07
C HIS A 51 3.32 -11.74 -8.84
N VAL A 52 3.65 -12.58 -7.86
CA VAL A 52 4.31 -12.16 -6.63
C VAL A 52 5.62 -12.92 -6.51
N ARG A 53 6.74 -12.19 -6.49
CA ARG A 53 8.07 -12.74 -6.24
C ARG A 53 8.49 -12.43 -4.82
N LEU A 54 8.77 -13.48 -4.06
CA LEU A 54 9.38 -13.41 -2.76
C LEU A 54 10.89 -13.56 -2.92
N THR A 55 11.68 -12.67 -2.34
CA THR A 55 13.13 -12.81 -2.24
C THR A 55 13.52 -12.67 -0.79
N ASP A 56 14.15 -13.73 -0.26
CA ASP A 56 14.69 -13.76 1.09
C ASP A 56 16.20 -13.64 1.01
N VAL A 57 16.75 -12.75 1.82
CA VAL A 57 18.18 -12.49 1.93
C VAL A 57 18.59 -12.87 3.35
N TYR A 58 19.52 -13.82 3.43
CA TYR A 58 20.19 -14.27 4.64
C TYR A 58 21.63 -13.77 4.62
N ASP A 59 22.41 -14.05 5.66
CA ASP A 59 23.81 -13.62 5.74
C ASP A 59 24.69 -14.24 4.64
N ASP A 60 24.42 -15.50 4.30
CA ASP A 60 25.27 -16.34 3.46
C ASP A 60 24.64 -16.66 2.09
N HIS A 61 23.31 -16.54 1.97
CA HIS A 61 22.61 -16.90 0.75
C HIS A 61 21.36 -16.05 0.49
N ARG A 62 20.82 -16.23 -0.71
CA ARG A 62 19.57 -15.63 -1.16
C ARG A 62 18.65 -16.72 -1.70
N ALA A 63 17.41 -16.76 -1.22
CA ALA A 63 16.35 -17.60 -1.75
C ALA A 63 15.35 -16.75 -2.55
N THR A 64 14.77 -17.29 -3.61
CA THR A 64 13.75 -16.59 -4.40
C THR A 64 12.64 -17.56 -4.80
N LYS A 65 11.40 -17.18 -4.54
CA LYS A 65 10.19 -17.95 -4.85
C LYS A 65 9.24 -17.09 -5.67
N LEU A 66 8.61 -17.70 -6.68
CA LEU A 66 7.66 -17.01 -7.56
C LEU A 66 6.29 -17.68 -7.45
N HIS A 67 5.28 -16.89 -7.10
CA HIS A 67 3.89 -17.29 -7.06
C HIS A 67 3.19 -16.76 -8.32
N ARG A 68 2.63 -17.67 -9.13
CA ARG A 68 1.98 -17.35 -10.42
C ARG A 68 0.47 -17.56 -10.42
N ASP A 69 -0.05 -18.17 -9.37
CA ASP A 69 -1.43 -18.58 -9.25
C ASP A 69 -1.93 -18.41 -7.81
N LEU A 70 -3.25 -18.52 -7.66
CA LEU A 70 -3.97 -18.31 -6.41
C LEU A 70 -3.56 -19.33 -5.34
N GLU A 71 -3.41 -20.60 -5.72
CA GLU A 71 -3.14 -21.72 -4.80
C GLU A 71 -1.73 -21.60 -4.21
N SER A 72 -0.74 -21.28 -5.04
CA SER A 72 0.65 -21.07 -4.63
C SER A 72 0.78 -19.92 -3.63
N LEU A 73 0.08 -18.81 -3.87
CA LEU A 73 0.11 -17.65 -2.99
C LEU A 73 -0.68 -17.91 -1.70
N GLN A 74 -1.81 -18.60 -1.77
CA GLN A 74 -2.58 -19.02 -0.59
C GLN A 74 -1.78 -19.98 0.30
N GLY A 75 -1.09 -20.95 -0.30
CA GLY A 75 -0.21 -21.87 0.40
C GLY A 75 0.92 -21.13 1.14
N PHE A 76 1.48 -20.08 0.53
CA PHE A 76 2.45 -19.22 1.22
C PHE A 76 1.88 -18.56 2.48
N PHE A 77 0.65 -18.04 2.42
CA PHE A 77 0.00 -17.42 3.58
C PHE A 77 -0.25 -18.42 4.72
N THR A 78 -0.53 -19.68 4.42
CA THR A 78 -0.91 -20.67 5.44
C THR A 78 0.24 -21.51 5.98
N THR A 79 1.29 -21.73 5.19
CA THR A 79 2.35 -22.70 5.55
C THR A 79 3.67 -22.06 5.96
N GLU A 80 3.99 -20.88 5.44
CA GLU A 80 5.26 -20.22 5.70
C GLU A 80 5.12 -19.23 6.85
N SER A 81 6.22 -18.93 7.57
CA SER A 81 6.26 -17.80 8.50
C SER A 81 6.36 -16.47 7.73
N ALA A 82 5.77 -15.40 8.29
CA ALA A 82 5.92 -14.06 7.74
C ALA A 82 7.39 -13.60 7.76
N ILE A 83 8.12 -13.99 8.80
CA ILE A 83 9.55 -13.72 8.99
C ILE A 83 10.18 -15.05 9.41
N PRO A 84 10.89 -15.76 8.50
CA PRO A 84 11.64 -16.96 8.85
C PRO A 84 12.83 -16.64 9.76
N ASP A 85 13.28 -17.65 10.50
CA ASP A 85 14.44 -17.50 11.37
C ASP A 85 15.72 -17.22 10.56
N GLY A 86 16.55 -16.30 11.06
CA GLY A 86 17.80 -15.89 10.41
C GLY A 86 17.63 -15.02 9.16
N LEU A 87 16.41 -14.63 8.82
CA LEU A 87 16.14 -13.71 7.70
C LEU A 87 16.64 -12.30 8.04
N ASN A 88 17.49 -11.74 7.16
CA ASN A 88 17.89 -10.34 7.26
C ASN A 88 16.85 -9.43 6.61
N ILE A 89 16.51 -9.72 5.35
CA ILE A 89 15.63 -8.90 4.54
C ILE A 89 14.73 -9.80 3.70
N ARG A 90 13.44 -9.46 3.66
CA ARG A 90 12.48 -10.06 2.74
C ARG A 90 11.90 -9.00 1.83
N ILE A 91 11.94 -9.28 0.53
CA ILE A 91 11.48 -8.39 -0.53
C ILE A 91 10.29 -9.07 -1.23
N LEU A 92 9.13 -8.43 -1.19
CA LEU A 92 7.95 -8.84 -1.93
C LEU A 92 7.79 -7.95 -3.15
N SER A 93 8.09 -8.50 -4.32
CA SER A 93 7.89 -7.81 -5.61
C SER A 93 6.57 -8.25 -6.22
N ILE A 94 5.61 -7.32 -6.25
CA ILE A 94 4.34 -7.49 -6.94
C ILE A 94 4.44 -6.71 -8.24
N TYR A 95 4.22 -7.35 -9.38
CA TYR A 95 4.45 -6.69 -10.65
C TYR A 95 3.48 -7.12 -11.75
N SER A 96 3.39 -6.28 -12.76
CA SER A 96 2.77 -6.59 -14.04
C SER A 96 3.84 -6.55 -15.13
N SER A 97 3.69 -7.35 -16.17
CA SER A 97 4.60 -7.35 -17.31
C SER A 97 4.53 -6.05 -18.13
N ALA A 98 3.45 -5.29 -18.01
CA ALA A 98 3.30 -3.96 -18.60
C ALA A 98 3.00 -2.94 -17.49
N SER A 99 3.73 -1.82 -17.49
CA SER A 99 3.67 -0.77 -16.47
C SER A 99 2.33 -0.03 -16.40
N ILE A 100 1.55 -0.08 -17.47
CA ILE A 100 0.21 0.52 -17.55
C ILE A 100 -0.91 -0.41 -17.03
N LEU A 101 -0.57 -1.65 -16.70
CA LEU A 101 -1.54 -2.65 -16.27
C LEU A 101 -1.57 -2.75 -14.74
N PRO A 102 -2.73 -3.15 -14.17
CA PRO A 102 -2.85 -3.47 -12.75
C PRO A 102 -1.75 -4.42 -12.28
N LEU A 103 -1.25 -4.20 -11.06
CA LEU A 103 -0.46 -5.17 -10.32
C LEU A 103 -1.21 -6.50 -10.30
N LYS A 104 -0.48 -7.58 -10.59
CA LYS A 104 -1.03 -8.93 -10.65
C LYS A 104 -1.13 -9.52 -9.24
N ILE A 105 -2.03 -8.94 -8.45
CA ILE A 105 -2.49 -9.44 -7.15
C ILE A 105 -3.93 -8.98 -6.94
N THR A 106 -4.74 -9.82 -6.31
CA THR A 106 -6.12 -9.50 -5.99
C THR A 106 -6.21 -8.60 -4.75
N PRO A 107 -7.29 -7.82 -4.57
CA PRO A 107 -7.51 -7.05 -3.35
C PRO A 107 -7.44 -7.90 -2.08
N LEU A 108 -8.01 -9.10 -2.11
CA LEU A 108 -7.98 -10.05 -0.99
C LEU A 108 -6.55 -10.39 -0.57
N PHE A 109 -5.70 -10.79 -1.52
CA PHE A 109 -4.32 -11.14 -1.19
C PHE A 109 -3.46 -9.94 -0.84
N MET A 110 -3.75 -8.76 -1.38
CA MET A 110 -3.08 -7.54 -0.95
C MET A 110 -3.43 -7.23 0.52
N ALA A 111 -4.70 -7.29 0.91
CA ALA A 111 -5.11 -7.08 2.30
C ALA A 111 -4.41 -8.06 3.26
N LEU A 112 -4.41 -9.35 2.91
CA LEU A 112 -3.72 -10.39 3.70
C LEU A 112 -2.20 -10.15 3.80
N LEU A 113 -1.57 -9.64 2.74
CA LEU A 113 -0.14 -9.31 2.75
C LEU A 113 0.14 -8.13 3.70
N LEU A 114 -0.64 -7.06 3.58
CA LEU A 114 -0.46 -5.88 4.42
C LEU A 114 -0.69 -6.21 5.90
N GLU A 115 -1.71 -7.01 6.21
CA GLU A 115 -1.97 -7.52 7.56
C GLU A 115 -0.81 -8.39 8.06
N ARG A 116 -0.35 -9.36 7.26
CA ARG A 116 0.73 -10.29 7.63
C ARG A 116 2.04 -9.59 7.99
N TYR A 117 2.35 -8.47 7.34
CA TYR A 117 3.56 -7.68 7.60
C TYR A 117 3.31 -6.46 8.48
N ALA A 118 2.14 -6.36 9.11
CA ALA A 118 1.75 -5.23 9.96
C ALA A 118 1.97 -3.87 9.28
N VAL A 119 1.71 -3.79 7.97
CA VAL A 119 1.81 -2.52 7.23
C VAL A 119 0.73 -1.58 7.74
N HIS A 120 1.09 -0.33 7.97
CA HIS A 120 0.16 0.65 8.51
C HIS A 120 -0.98 0.94 7.50
N PRO A 121 -2.27 0.97 7.91
CA PRO A 121 -3.38 1.15 6.97
C PRO A 121 -3.39 2.49 6.20
N SER A 122 -2.68 3.53 6.67
CA SER A 122 -2.46 4.75 5.87
C SER A 122 -1.74 4.47 4.54
N PHE A 123 -0.99 3.37 4.44
CA PHE A 123 -0.38 2.93 3.18
C PHE A 123 -1.41 2.71 2.06
N ILE A 124 -2.67 2.41 2.41
CA ILE A 124 -3.75 2.29 1.42
C ILE A 124 -3.97 3.62 0.68
N GLN A 125 -3.79 4.77 1.34
CA GLN A 125 -3.90 6.06 0.66
C GLN A 125 -2.84 6.18 -0.43
N VAL A 126 -1.61 5.75 -0.14
CA VAL A 126 -0.51 5.70 -1.11
C VAL A 126 -0.87 4.73 -2.24
N LEU A 127 -1.32 3.52 -1.93
CA LEU A 127 -1.73 2.53 -2.92
C LEU A 127 -2.83 3.05 -3.86
N LEU A 128 -3.84 3.73 -3.30
CA LEU A 128 -4.97 4.30 -4.05
C LEU A 128 -4.64 5.60 -4.78
N SER A 129 -3.50 6.22 -4.48
CA SER A 129 -3.01 7.40 -5.20
C SER A 129 -2.46 7.05 -6.59
N PHE A 130 -1.94 5.82 -6.78
CA PHE A 130 -1.38 5.40 -8.06
C PHE A 130 -2.45 5.34 -9.16
N GLY A 131 -2.33 6.17 -10.20
CA GLY A 131 -3.31 6.23 -11.28
C GLY A 131 -4.44 7.24 -11.06
N ARG A 132 -4.42 7.98 -9.94
CA ARG A 132 -5.07 9.29 -9.91
C ARG A 132 -4.18 10.28 -10.66
N ASN A 133 -4.80 11.23 -11.36
CA ASN A 133 -4.05 12.40 -11.80
C ASN A 133 -3.46 13.04 -10.54
N VAL A 134 -2.15 13.32 -10.57
CA VAL A 134 -1.53 14.18 -9.56
C VAL A 134 -2.23 15.53 -9.73
N HIS A 135 -3.30 15.77 -8.98
CA HIS A 135 -3.80 17.11 -8.83
C HIS A 135 -2.67 17.84 -8.13
N ILE A 136 -1.97 18.67 -8.90
CA ILE A 136 -1.06 19.68 -8.38
C ILE A 136 -1.91 20.60 -7.50
N SER A 137 -2.06 20.22 -6.24
CA SER A 137 -2.67 21.02 -5.18
C SER A 137 -2.00 20.65 -3.85
N GLU A 138 -0.68 20.43 -3.91
CA GLU A 138 0.27 20.88 -2.87
C GLU A 138 1.05 22.11 -3.37
N ALA A 139 0.41 22.93 -4.21
CA ALA A 139 0.89 24.28 -4.45
C ALA A 139 0.56 25.13 -3.22
N GLY A 140 1.56 25.30 -2.36
CA GLY A 140 1.65 26.44 -1.45
C GLY A 140 0.99 26.26 -0.08
N ASN A 141 1.69 25.59 0.83
CA ASN A 141 1.73 26.09 2.20
C ASN A 141 3.17 26.41 2.61
N SER A 142 3.78 27.33 1.86
CA SER A 142 4.83 28.18 2.41
C SER A 142 4.13 29.19 3.33
N LEU A 143 3.92 28.80 4.59
CA LEU A 143 3.57 29.72 5.67
C LEU A 143 4.84 30.46 6.16
N LEU A 144 5.71 30.86 5.22
CA LEU A 144 6.76 31.86 5.42
C LEU A 144 6.20 33.22 4.98
N CYS A 145 5.43 33.80 5.89
CA CYS A 145 5.06 35.20 5.95
C CYS A 145 5.34 35.54 7.43
N VAL A 146 6.15 36.51 7.86
CA VAL A 146 6.76 37.71 7.26
C VAL A 146 7.84 38.16 8.26
N ASP A 147 8.92 38.82 7.81
CA ASP A 147 9.22 40.18 8.29
C ASP A 147 10.15 40.90 7.29
N GLU A 148 9.58 41.69 6.40
CA GLU A 148 10.30 42.80 5.79
C GLU A 148 10.00 44.05 6.62
N ARG A 149 10.71 44.18 7.75
CA ARG A 149 10.89 45.47 8.41
C ARG A 149 12.35 45.67 8.80
N GLU A 150 12.74 46.91 8.55
CA GLU A 150 14.03 47.56 8.85
C GLU A 150 15.20 47.24 7.92
N ASN A 151 15.26 47.98 6.81
CA ASN A 151 16.49 48.72 6.54
C ASN A 151 16.22 49.99 5.71
N ASP A 152 15.56 50.97 6.35
CA ASP A 152 15.71 52.37 5.97
C ASP A 152 16.92 52.94 6.71
N ALA A 153 18.07 53.04 6.03
CA ALA A 153 19.11 54.06 6.27
C ALA A 153 20.29 53.91 5.30
N CYS A 154 20.30 54.71 4.23
CA CYS A 154 21.40 55.65 3.93
C CYS A 154 20.98 56.55 2.77
N GLU A 155 20.64 57.78 3.15
CA GLU A 155 20.42 58.92 2.28
C GLU A 155 21.68 59.26 1.46
N SER A 156 21.42 59.99 0.37
CA SER A 156 22.38 60.64 -0.53
C SER A 156 22.99 61.89 0.09
#